data_AF-A0AAW9L8H1-F1
#
_entry.id   AF-A0AAW9L8H1-F1
#
_cell.length_a   1.000
_cell.length_b   1.000
_cell.length_c   1.000
_cell.angle_alpha   90.00
_cell.angle_beta   90.00
_cell.angle_gamma   90.00
#
_symmetry.space_group_name_H-M   'P 1'
#
loop_
_entity.id
_entity.type
_entity.pdbx_description
1 polymer ?
#
loop_
_entity_poly.entity_id
_entity_poly.type
_entity_poly.pdbx_seq_one_letter_code
_entity_poly.pdbx_strand_id
1 'polypeptide(L)'
;MTTAEESKRIVRRIRDEVEEQGDLDAVDEIFAEDVVVHGPMGEFSGREAIKEMYESDRKAFSDSTETIHDFIAEGIPSLSE
;
A
#
# COMPACT_ATOMS: atom_id res chain seq x y z
N MET A 1 16.58 6.64 7.43
CA MET A 1 16.41 6.97 6.00
C MET A 1 15.96 5.70 5.30
N THR A 2 14.78 5.71 4.69
CA THR A 2 14.31 4.58 3.86
C THR A 2 14.95 4.72 2.48
N THR A 3 15.66 3.70 2.03
CA THR A 3 16.25 3.66 0.68
C THR A 3 15.17 3.35 -0.38
N ALA A 4 15.43 3.70 -1.64
CA ALA A 4 14.52 3.36 -2.74
C ALA A 4 14.23 1.85 -2.83
N GLU A 5 15.22 1.01 -2.51
CA GLU A 5 15.07 -0.45 -2.49
C GLU A 5 14.20 -0.94 -1.33
N GLU A 6 14.25 -0.26 -0.18
CA GLU A 6 13.32 -0.53 0.93
C GLU A 6 11.89 -0.12 0.58
N SER A 7 11.69 1.04 -0.04
CA SER A 7 10.36 1.46 -0.51
C SER A 7 9.78 0.46 -1.51
N LYS A 8 10.55 0.01 -2.50
CA LYS A 8 10.09 -1.03 -3.44
C LYS A 8 9.73 -2.35 -2.75
N ARG A 9 10.50 -2.74 -1.72
CA ARG A 9 10.21 -3.94 -0.94
C ARG A 9 8.88 -3.80 -0.19
N ILE A 10 8.64 -2.64 0.43
CA ILE A 10 7.40 -2.36 1.13
C ILE A 10 6.21 -2.43 0.18
N VAL A 11 6.28 -1.78 -0.98
CA VAL A 11 5.14 -1.78 -1.92
C VAL A 11 4.89 -3.17 -2.53
N ARG A 12 5.93 -3.97 -2.77
CA ARG A 12 5.73 -5.39 -3.13
C ARG A 12 4.99 -6.15 -2.04
N ARG A 13 5.33 -5.90 -0.78
CA ARG A 13 4.67 -6.49 0.38
C ARG A 13 3.17 -6.18 0.41
N ILE A 14 2.81 -4.91 0.17
CA ILE A 14 1.41 -4.48 0.06
C ILE A 14 0.69 -5.31 -1.01
N ARG A 15 1.25 -5.41 -2.21
CA ARG A 15 0.63 -6.18 -3.29
C ARG A 15 0.49 -7.67 -2.97
N ASP A 16 1.57 -8.31 -2.54
CA ASP A 16 1.58 -9.77 -2.39
C ASP A 16 0.77 -10.20 -1.15
N GLU A 17 0.86 -9.50 -0.02
CA GLU A 17 0.17 -9.85 1.23
C GLU A 17 -1.24 -9.24 1.31
N VAL A 18 -1.40 -7.96 0.97
CA VAL A 18 -2.69 -7.26 1.15
C VAL A 18 -3.60 -7.42 -0.07
N GLU A 19 -3.12 -7.16 -1.28
CA GLU A 19 -3.99 -7.16 -2.48
C GLU A 19 -4.28 -8.59 -2.98
N GLU A 20 -3.24 -9.41 -3.15
CA GLU A 20 -3.37 -10.77 -3.71
C GLU A 20 -3.92 -11.77 -2.69
N GLN A 21 -3.33 -11.84 -1.49
CA GLN A 21 -3.76 -12.78 -0.46
C GLN A 21 -4.98 -12.27 0.32
N GLY A 22 -5.14 -10.94 0.42
CA GLY A 22 -6.15 -10.31 1.27
C GLY A 22 -5.85 -10.44 2.75
N ASP A 23 -4.56 -10.45 3.13
CA ASP A 23 -4.12 -10.44 4.51
C ASP A 23 -4.24 -9.02 5.07
N LEU A 24 -5.35 -8.75 5.75
CA LEU A 24 -5.60 -7.45 6.37
C LEU A 24 -4.77 -7.23 7.64
N ASP A 25 -4.17 -8.27 8.24
CA ASP A 25 -3.29 -8.12 9.39
C ASP A 25 -1.93 -7.53 8.97
N ALA A 26 -1.49 -7.83 7.74
CA ALA A 26 -0.29 -7.22 7.16
C ALA A 26 -0.37 -5.68 7.08
N VAL A 27 -1.58 -5.09 7.05
CA VAL A 27 -1.76 -3.63 7.08
C VAL A 27 -1.19 -3.02 8.37
N ASP A 28 -1.30 -3.72 9.51
CA ASP A 28 -0.78 -3.24 10.79
C ASP A 28 0.74 -3.24 10.87
N GLU A 29 1.38 -4.11 10.09
CA GLU A 29 2.84 -4.20 10.03
C GLU A 29 3.45 -3.23 9.02
N ILE A 30 2.73 -2.98 7.92
CA ILE A 30 3.27 -2.25 6.77
C ILE A 30 3.00 -0.74 6.88
N PHE A 31 1.80 -0.35 7.30
CA PHE A 31 1.41 1.06 7.31
C PHE A 31 1.66 1.73 8.66
N ALA A 32 1.96 3.03 8.63
CA ALA A 32 1.98 3.85 9.84
C ALA A 32 0.60 3.87 10.51
N GLU A 33 0.54 4.15 11.82
CA GLU A 33 -0.74 4.24 12.54
C GLU A 33 -1.61 5.39 12.02
N ASP A 34 -0.97 6.52 11.70
CA ASP A 34 -1.53 7.76 11.18
C ASP A 34 -1.50 7.85 9.64
N VAL A 35 -1.39 6.71 8.96
CA VAL A 35 -1.37 6.63 7.50
C VAL A 35 -2.57 7.35 6.87
N VAL A 36 -2.31 8.08 5.79
CA VAL A 36 -3.34 8.65 4.91
C VAL A 36 -3.09 8.17 3.49
N VAL A 37 -4.09 7.50 2.90
CA VAL A 37 -4.08 7.08 1.50
C VAL A 37 -5.00 7.99 0.70
N HIS A 38 -4.45 8.64 -0.32
CA HIS A 38 -5.20 9.46 -1.26
C HIS A 38 -5.39 8.68 -2.56
N GLY A 39 -6.64 8.47 -2.96
CA GLY A 39 -6.99 7.70 -4.15
C GLY A 39 -8.17 8.30 -4.91
N PRO A 40 -8.55 7.70 -6.05
CA PRO A 40 -9.68 8.17 -6.86
C PRO A 40 -11.02 8.11 -6.13
N MET A 41 -11.13 7.24 -5.12
CA MET A 41 -12.33 7.09 -4.28
C MET A 41 -12.37 8.09 -3.11
N GLY A 42 -11.35 8.95 -2.97
CA GLY A 42 -11.22 9.90 -1.87
C GLY A 42 -10.01 9.60 -0.99
N GLU A 43 -10.08 10.04 0.26
CA GLU A 43 -9.02 9.91 1.25
C GLU A 43 -9.43 8.92 2.34
N PHE A 44 -8.51 8.02 2.69
CA PHE A 44 -8.68 7.03 3.76
C PHE A 44 -7.62 7.28 4.83
N SER A 45 -8.08 7.58 6.05
CA SER A 45 -7.22 7.92 7.18
C SER A 45 -7.23 6.82 8.23
N GLY A 46 -6.04 6.37 8.62
CA GLY A 46 -5.84 5.31 9.59
C GLY A 46 -5.97 3.90 9.01
N ARG A 47 -5.39 2.94 9.74
CA ARG A 47 -5.31 1.53 9.30
C ARG A 47 -6.67 0.88 9.11
N GLU A 48 -7.65 1.19 9.98
CA GLU A 48 -9.01 0.63 9.87
C GLU A 48 -9.66 1.02 8.55
N ALA A 49 -9.60 2.32 8.17
CA ALA A 49 -10.16 2.78 6.90
C ALA A 49 -9.47 2.14 5.68
N ILE A 50 -8.17 1.88 5.77
CA ILE A 50 -7.41 1.19 4.71
C ILE A 50 -7.82 -0.29 4.61
N LYS A 51 -8.04 -0.98 5.72
CA LYS A 51 -8.53 -2.37 5.71
C LYS A 51 -9.91 -2.45 5.05
N GLU A 52 -10.82 -1.54 5.39
CA GLU A 52 -12.15 -1.46 4.78
C GLU A 52 -12.09 -1.17 3.27
N MET A 53 -11.14 -0.31 2.85
CA MET A 53 -10.88 -0.03 1.44
C MET A 53 -10.45 -1.30 0.69
N TYR A 54 -9.42 -2.01 1.16
CA TYR A 54 -8.95 -3.24 0.49
C TYR A 54 -10.00 -4.37 0.51
N GLU A 55 -10.77 -4.51 1.60
CA GLU A 55 -11.87 -5.48 1.63
C GLU A 55 -12.95 -5.15 0.58
N SER A 56 -13.30 -3.87 0.46
CA SER A 56 -14.27 -3.39 -0.53
C SER A 56 -13.77 -3.59 -1.96
N ASP A 57 -12.52 -3.27 -2.23
CA ASP A 57 -11.89 -3.45 -3.54
C ASP A 57 -11.84 -4.93 -3.93
N ARG A 58 -11.41 -5.82 -3.02
CA ARG A 58 -11.40 -7.28 -3.26
C ARG A 58 -12.79 -7.82 -3.56
N LYS A 59 -13.83 -7.32 -2.88
CA LYS A 59 -15.21 -7.72 -3.12
C LYS A 59 -15.73 -7.22 -4.47
N ALA A 60 -15.34 -6.02 -4.88
CA ALA A 60 -15.72 -5.44 -6.16
C ALA A 60 -15.02 -6.12 -7.35
N PHE A 61 -13.77 -6.57 -7.14
CA PHE A 61 -12.89 -7.13 -8.17
C PHE A 61 -12.42 -8.55 -7.85
N SER A 62 -13.30 -9.40 -7.35
CA SER A 62 -12.93 -10.74 -6.84
C SER A 62 -12.28 -11.70 -7.86
N ASP A 63 -12.37 -11.39 -9.16
CA ASP A 63 -11.81 -12.17 -10.27
C ASP A 63 -10.73 -11.38 -11.05
N SER A 64 -10.30 -10.21 -10.56
CA SER A 64 -9.30 -9.40 -11.25
C SER A 64 -7.89 -9.96 -11.07
N THR A 65 -7.08 -9.85 -12.11
CA THR A 65 -5.63 -10.07 -12.02
C THR A 65 -4.92 -8.77 -12.35
N GLU A 66 -4.01 -8.35 -11.49
CA GLU A 66 -3.23 -7.14 -11.69
C GLU A 66 -1.79 -7.49 -12.06
N THR A 67 -1.30 -6.89 -13.15
CA THR A 67 0.10 -7.04 -13.58
C THR A 67 0.83 -5.75 -13.31
N ILE A 68 1.87 -5.81 -12.47
CA ILE A 68 2.78 -4.69 -12.30
C ILE A 68 3.72 -4.64 -13.50
N HIS A 69 3.70 -3.51 -14.21
CA HIS A 69 4.62 -3.23 -15.30
C HIS A 69 5.94 -2.64 -14.81
N ASP A 70 5.88 -1.70 -13.86
CA ASP A 70 7.06 -0.97 -13.38
C ASP A 70 6.99 -0.68 -11.87
N PHE A 71 8.16 -0.71 -11.22
CA PHE A 71 8.35 -0.31 -9.82
C PHE A 71 9.38 0.82 -9.75
N ILE A 72 8.89 2.05 -9.74
CA ILE A 72 9.73 3.25 -9.68
C ILE A 72 9.74 3.77 -8.24
N ALA A 73 10.93 3.87 -7.66
CA ALA A 73 11.11 4.54 -6.38
C ALA A 73 12.29 5.51 -6.53
N GLU A 74 12.02 6.79 -6.35
CA GLU A 74 13.05 7.80 -6.16
C GLU A 74 13.20 8.05 -4.67
N GLY A 75 14.45 8.22 -4.21
CA GLY A 75 14.71 8.48 -2.80
C GLY A 75 13.92 9.71 -2.34
N ILE A 76 13.48 9.69 -1.08
CA ILE A 76 12.92 10.88 -0.43
C ILE A 76 14.02 11.96 -0.49
N PRO A 77 13.75 13.18 -1.00
CA PRO A 77 14.78 14.20 -1.11
C PRO A 77 15.45 14.37 0.25
N SER A 78 16.78 14.30 0.27
CA SER A 78 17.55 14.78 1.40
C SER A 78 17.18 16.24 1.60
N LEU A 79 16.57 16.58 2.73
CA LEU A 79 16.73 17.93 3.24
C LEU A 79 18.20 18.01 3.70
N SER A 80 19.11 18.28 2.76
CA SER A 80 20.46 18.72 3.08
C SER A 80 20.33 20.12 3.68
N GLU A 81 20.56 20.18 4.99
CA GLU A 81 20.88 21.34 5.85
C GLU A 81 19.95 22.55 5.84
#